data_AF-A0A1N6Y1G8-F1
#
_entry.id   AF-A0A1N6Y1G8-F1
#
_cell.length_a   1.000
_cell.length_b   1.000
_cell.length_c   1.000
_cell.angle_alpha   90.00
_cell.angle_beta   90.00
_cell.angle_gamma   90.00
#
_symmetry.space_group_name_H-M   'P 1'
#
loop_
_entity.id
_entity.type
_entity.pdbx_description
1 polymer ?
#
loop_
_entity_poly.entity_id
_entity_poly.type
_entity_poly.pdbx_seq_one_letter_code
_entity_poly.pdbx_strand_id
1 'polypeptide(L)'
;MDINATNLLQEMQSLKVEAGNSLVSQPSQNVNSNFGNMLRQALDNVNGLQEQANDLRTRFDMGDRSIDLSDVMIAGQKSSIAFEATVQVRNKVVEAYKTIMNMSV
;
A
#
# COMPACT_ATOMS: atom_id res chain seq x y z
N MET A 1 -26.64 4.49 -59.64
CA MET A 1 -25.48 4.80 -58.79
C MET A 1 -25.97 4.88 -57.36
N ASP A 2 -26.40 3.75 -56.84
CA ASP A 2 -26.80 3.62 -55.45
C ASP A 2 -25.83 2.67 -54.78
N ILE A 3 -25.63 2.86 -53.49
CA ILE A 3 -24.82 2.02 -52.59
C ILE A 3 -23.34 2.43 -52.52
N ASN A 4 -23.07 3.39 -51.63
CA ASN A 4 -21.90 3.34 -50.72
C ASN A 4 -22.17 3.99 -49.35
N ALA A 5 -23.40 4.47 -49.08
CA ALA A 5 -23.78 4.98 -47.76
C ALA A 5 -23.89 3.84 -46.71
N THR A 6 -24.31 2.65 -47.13
CA THR A 6 -24.50 1.49 -46.23
C THR A 6 -23.18 0.94 -45.72
N ASN A 7 -22.14 0.86 -46.56
CA ASN A 7 -20.82 0.37 -46.17
C ASN A 7 -20.13 1.32 -45.18
N LEU A 8 -20.25 2.64 -45.38
CA LEU A 8 -19.68 3.65 -44.49
C LEU A 8 -20.38 3.68 -43.12
N LEU A 9 -21.70 3.44 -43.08
CA LEU A 9 -22.46 3.32 -41.83
C LEU A 9 -22.08 2.07 -41.04
N GLN A 10 -21.72 0.99 -41.74
CA GLN A 10 -21.31 -0.28 -41.13
C GLN A 10 -19.89 -0.18 -40.55
N GLU A 11 -18.99 0.55 -41.23
CA GLU A 11 -17.64 0.87 -40.73
C GLU A 11 -17.67 1.86 -39.55
N MET A 12 -18.60 2.82 -39.57
CA MET A 12 -18.83 3.69 -38.41
C MET A 12 -19.45 2.96 -37.22
N GLN A 13 -20.19 1.87 -37.43
CA GLN A 13 -20.74 1.05 -36.34
C GLN A 13 -19.66 0.16 -35.71
N SER A 14 -18.74 -0.42 -36.50
CA SER A 14 -17.63 -1.21 -35.95
C SER A 14 -16.66 -0.37 -35.13
N LEU A 15 -16.35 0.86 -35.56
CA LEU A 15 -15.55 1.82 -34.79
C LEU A 15 -16.18 2.21 -33.45
N LYS A 16 -17.52 2.23 -33.36
CA LYS A 16 -18.25 2.51 -32.11
C LYS A 16 -18.22 1.33 -31.12
N VAL A 17 -18.17 0.11 -31.64
CA VAL A 17 -18.05 -1.11 -30.82
C VAL A 17 -16.63 -1.24 -30.25
N GLU A 18 -15.60 -0.89 -31.03
CA GLU A 18 -14.20 -0.84 -30.57
C GLU A 18 -13.98 0.24 -29.50
N ALA A 19 -14.60 1.42 -29.68
CA ALA A 19 -14.54 2.51 -28.71
C ALA A 19 -15.39 2.26 -27.45
N GLY A 20 -16.51 1.51 -27.58
CA GLY A 20 -17.39 1.16 -26.46
C GLY A 20 -16.82 0.09 -25.53
N ASN A 21 -15.89 -0.75 -26.01
CA ASN A 21 -15.31 -1.85 -25.23
C ASN A 21 -13.96 -1.52 -24.58
N SER A 22 -13.43 -0.30 -24.77
CA SER A 22 -12.06 0.07 -24.40
C SER A 22 -11.93 1.06 -23.22
N LEU A 23 -13.01 1.33 -22.48
CA LEU A 23 -12.99 2.37 -21.43
C LEU A 23 -13.45 1.91 -20.04
N VAL A 24 -13.69 0.61 -19.85
CA VAL A 24 -13.91 0.07 -18.50
C VAL A 24 -12.97 -1.11 -18.27
N SER A 25 -11.67 -0.79 -18.20
CA SER A 25 -10.75 -1.60 -17.40
C SER A 25 -11.29 -1.62 -15.98
N GLN A 26 -12.06 -2.66 -15.65
CA GLN A 26 -12.47 -2.92 -14.28
C GLN A 26 -11.21 -2.89 -13.41
N PRO A 27 -11.21 -2.14 -12.29
CA PRO A 27 -10.06 -2.15 -11.39
C PRO A 27 -9.83 -3.59 -10.95
N SER A 28 -8.69 -4.13 -11.36
CA SER A 28 -8.27 -5.49 -11.10
C SER A 28 -8.47 -5.83 -9.61
N GLN A 29 -9.37 -6.76 -9.33
CA GLN A 29 -9.68 -7.27 -7.97
C GLN A 29 -8.45 -7.74 -7.17
N ASN A 30 -7.29 -7.92 -7.84
CA ASN A 30 -6.02 -8.31 -7.24
C ASN A 30 -5.34 -7.22 -6.38
N VAL A 31 -5.71 -5.93 -6.48
CA VAL A 31 -5.04 -4.87 -5.70
C VAL A 31 -5.34 -4.99 -4.20
N ASN A 32 -6.54 -5.46 -3.83
CA ASN A 32 -6.96 -5.56 -2.42
C ASN A 32 -6.15 -6.59 -1.62
N SER A 33 -5.84 -7.75 -2.21
CA SER A 33 -5.02 -8.78 -1.57
C SER A 33 -3.58 -8.32 -1.35
N ASN A 34 -3.05 -7.45 -2.22
CA ASN A 34 -1.67 -7.01 -2.14
C ASN A 34 -1.44 -5.96 -1.04
N PHE A 35 -2.41 -5.08 -0.79
CA PHE A 35 -2.26 -4.05 0.25
C PHE A 35 -2.24 -4.66 1.66
N GLY A 36 -3.14 -5.59 1.97
CA GLY A 36 -3.19 -6.23 3.30
C GLY A 36 -1.91 -7.00 3.63
N ASN A 37 -1.34 -7.69 2.64
CA ASN A 37 -0.06 -8.39 2.79
C ASN A 37 1.11 -7.40 2.99
N MET A 38 1.16 -6.33 2.20
CA MET A 38 2.17 -5.27 2.35
C MET A 38 2.07 -4.60 3.73
N LEU A 39 0.85 -4.31 4.21
CA LEU A 39 0.62 -3.73 5.53
C LEU A 39 1.08 -4.68 6.63
N ARG A 40 0.76 -5.98 6.53
CA ARG A 40 1.21 -7.00 7.48
C ARG A 40 2.73 -7.04 7.53
N GLN A 41 3.38 -7.11 6.37
CA GLN A 41 4.83 -7.12 6.27
C GLN A 41 5.47 -5.84 6.83
N ALA A 42 4.84 -4.68 6.66
CA ALA A 42 5.29 -3.44 7.27
C ALA A 42 5.17 -3.46 8.80
N LEU A 43 4.07 -4.01 9.35
CA LEU A 43 3.88 -4.17 10.79
C LEU A 43 4.89 -5.16 11.39
N ASP A 44 5.13 -6.28 10.71
CA ASP A 44 6.13 -7.28 11.13
C ASP A 44 7.54 -6.67 11.12
N ASN A 45 7.85 -5.82 10.15
CA ASN A 45 9.11 -5.08 10.10
C ASN A 45 9.26 -4.12 11.29
N VAL A 46 8.21 -3.37 11.64
CA VAL A 46 8.24 -2.48 12.82
C VAL A 46 8.44 -3.28 14.11
N ASN A 47 7.78 -4.43 14.25
CA ASN A 47 8.01 -5.34 15.37
C ASN A 47 9.47 -5.81 15.42
N GLY A 48 10.03 -6.23 14.29
CA GLY A 48 11.44 -6.64 14.19
C GLY A 48 12.42 -5.52 14.57
N LEU A 49 12.15 -4.29 14.16
CA LEU A 49 12.96 -3.12 14.56
C LEU A 49 12.90 -2.86 16.07
N GLN A 50 11.72 -3.04 16.66
CA GLN A 50 11.52 -2.87 18.10
C GLN A 50 12.22 -3.96 18.91
N GLU A 51 12.11 -5.22 18.48
CA GLU A 51 12.84 -6.35 19.08
C GLU A 51 14.35 -6.16 18.98
N GLN A 52 14.85 -5.77 17.81
CA GLN A 52 16.27 -5.50 17.60
C GLN A 52 16.78 -4.37 18.50
N ALA A 53 16.03 -3.27 18.63
CA ALA A 53 16.41 -2.17 19.51
C ALA A 53 16.46 -2.62 20.99
N ASN A 54 15.50 -3.45 21.43
CA ASN A 54 15.49 -4.00 22.78
C ASN A 54 16.62 -4.99 23.04
N ASP A 55 16.96 -5.85 22.08
CA ASP A 55 18.08 -6.77 22.17
C ASP A 55 19.41 -6.01 22.31
N LEU A 56 19.66 -5.06 21.40
CA LEU A 56 20.87 -4.26 21.42
C LEU A 56 21.01 -3.48 22.73
N ARG A 57 19.90 -2.89 23.21
CA ARG A 57 19.88 -2.21 24.51
C ARG A 57 20.22 -3.16 25.65
N THR A 58 19.58 -4.33 25.68
CA THR A 58 19.78 -5.32 26.75
C THR A 58 21.22 -5.80 26.78
N ARG A 59 21.80 -6.13 25.62
CA ARG A 59 23.18 -6.59 25.49
C ARG A 59 24.18 -5.50 25.88
N PHE A 60 23.91 -4.26 25.49
CA PHE A 60 24.71 -3.11 25.92
C PHE A 60 24.63 -2.91 27.45
N ASP A 61 23.45 -2.98 28.05
CA ASP A 61 23.25 -2.87 29.50
C ASP A 61 23.95 -4.01 30.27
N MET A 62 24.09 -5.19 29.64
CA MET A 62 24.87 -6.33 30.14
C MET A 62 26.39 -6.16 29.98
N GLY A 63 26.85 -5.08 29.34
CA GLY A 63 28.28 -4.78 29.16
C GLY A 63 28.94 -5.49 27.98
N ASP A 64 28.17 -5.91 26.98
CA ASP A 64 28.68 -6.47 25.73
C ASP A 64 29.53 -5.43 24.98
N ARG A 65 30.85 -5.64 24.96
CA ARG A 65 31.81 -4.71 24.33
C ARG A 65 31.79 -4.74 22.80
N SER A 66 31.03 -5.66 22.19
CA SER A 66 30.86 -5.70 20.74
C SER A 66 29.77 -4.75 20.23
N ILE A 67 29.01 -4.13 21.13
CA ILE A 67 27.94 -3.19 20.78
C ILE A 67 28.34 -1.79 21.22
N ASP A 68 28.33 -0.86 20.27
CA ASP A 68 28.53 0.54 20.57
C ASP A 68 27.22 1.21 20.99
N LEU A 69 27.31 2.19 21.88
CA LEU A 69 26.15 2.99 22.32
C LEU A 69 25.44 3.66 21.13
N SER A 70 26.19 4.06 20.10
CA SER A 70 25.64 4.62 18.87
C SER A 70 24.70 3.65 18.15
N ASP A 71 25.01 2.36 18.14
CA ASP A 71 24.17 1.36 17.46
C ASP A 71 22.84 1.17 18.20
N VAL A 72 22.87 1.16 19.53
CA VAL A 72 21.66 1.11 20.37
C VAL A 72 20.79 2.34 20.12
N MET A 73 21.39 3.54 20.08
CA MET A 73 20.67 4.78 19.83
C MET A 73 20.06 4.82 18.43
N ILE A 74 20.81 4.40 17.40
CA ILE A 74 20.34 4.35 16.02
C ILE A 74 19.19 3.33 15.89
N ALA A 75 19.33 2.14 16.49
CA ALA A 75 18.28 1.13 16.48
C ALA A 75 17.01 1.64 17.17
N GLY A 76 17.15 2.29 18.33
CA GLY A 76 16.04 2.94 19.02
C GLY A 76 15.34 4.01 18.19
N GLN A 77 16.11 4.88 17.52
CA GLN A 77 15.56 5.91 16.63
C GLN A 77 14.82 5.31 15.43
N LYS A 78 15.38 4.26 14.80
CA LYS A 78 14.71 3.53 13.71
C LYS A 78 13.37 2.95 14.17
N SER A 79 13.35 2.29 15.32
CA SER A 79 12.11 1.74 15.89
C SER A 79 11.07 2.83 16.15
N SER A 80 11.46 3.97 16.73
CA SER A 80 10.54 5.07 17.02
C SER A 80 9.94 5.69 15.76
N ILE A 81 10.77 5.99 14.75
CA ILE A 81 10.30 6.57 13.48
C ILE A 81 9.38 5.59 12.74
N ALA A 82 9.75 4.31 12.69
CA ALA A 82 8.93 3.28 12.05
C ALA A 82 7.58 3.09 12.75
N PHE A 83 7.56 3.13 14.08
CA PHE A 83 6.34 3.08 14.87
C PHE A 83 5.44 4.30 14.62
N GLU A 84 6.01 5.50 14.62
CA GLU A 84 5.25 6.72 14.35
C GLU A 84 4.63 6.68 12.94
N ALA A 85 5.40 6.28 11.93
CA ALA A 85 4.89 6.08 10.58
C ALA A 85 3.72 5.08 10.54
N THR A 86 3.82 3.99 11.30
CA THR A 86 2.76 2.99 11.42
C THR A 86 1.49 3.56 12.04
N VAL A 87 1.62 4.38 13.08
CA VAL A 87 0.46 5.06 13.70
C VAL A 87 -0.23 5.98 12.70
N GLN A 88 0.54 6.70 11.87
CA GLN A 88 -0.03 7.54 10.81
C GLN A 88 -0.82 6.72 9.78
N VAL A 89 -0.26 5.60 9.32
CA VAL A 89 -0.95 4.69 8.40
C VAL A 89 -2.23 4.13 9.05
N ARG A 90 -2.16 3.66 10.30
CA ARG A 90 -3.32 3.18 11.06
C ARG A 90 -4.43 4.24 11.10
N ASN A 91 -4.07 5.48 11.43
CA ASN A 91 -5.03 6.59 11.49
C ASN A 91 -5.68 6.85 10.13
N LYS A 92 -4.89 6.82 9.04
CA LYS A 92 -5.40 6.99 7.67
C LYS A 92 -6.32 5.85 7.22
N VAL A 93 -6.03 4.61 7.60
CA VAL A 93 -6.90 3.46 7.32
C VAL A 93 -8.23 3.58 8.07
N VAL A 94 -8.20 3.99 9.35
CA VAL A 94 -9.41 4.23 10.14
C VAL A 94 -10.23 5.39 9.56
N GLU A 95 -9.57 6.45 9.11
CA GLU A 95 -10.22 7.57 8.41
C GLU A 95 -10.89 7.11 7.12
N ALA A 96 -10.18 6.36 6.28
CA ALA A 96 -10.72 5.82 5.03
C ALA A 96 -11.96 4.92 5.27
N TYR A 97 -11.90 4.06 6.28
CA TYR A 97 -13.05 3.23 6.68
C TYR A 97 -14.25 4.09 7.10
N LYS A 98 -14.03 5.11 7.94
CA LYS A 98 -15.08 6.06 8.34
C LYS A 98 -15.65 6.81 7.14
N THR A 99 -14.81 7.23 6.20
CA THR A 99 -15.25 7.93 4.98
C THR A 99 -16.13 7.04 4.11
N ILE A 100 -15.77 5.77 3.91
CA ILE A 100 -16.61 4.81 3.17
C ILE A 100 -17.96 4.62 3.88
N MET A 101 -17.96 4.53 5.22
CA MET A 101 -19.19 4.37 6.00
C MET A 101 -20.10 5.61 5.96
N ASN A 102 -19.52 6.80 5.82
CA ASN A 102 -20.23 8.07 5.72
C ASN A 102 -20.58 8.48 4.28
N MET A 103 -20.01 7.83 3.27
CA MET A 103 -20.51 7.90 1.90
C MET A 103 -21.79 7.06 1.84
N SER A 104 -22.93 7.69 2.08
CA SER A 104 -24.24 7.07 1.88
C SER A 104 -24.37 6.47 0.48
N VAL A 105 -25.08 5.34 0.44
CA VAL A 105 -25.71 4.73 -0.76
C VAL A 105 -26.49 5.75 -1.59
#